data_AF-A0A3D0D3W9-F1
#
_entry.id   AF-A0A3D0D3W9-F1
#
_cell.length_a   1.000
_cell.length_b   1.000
_cell.length_c   1.000
_cell.angle_alpha   90.00
_cell.angle_beta   90.00
_cell.angle_gamma   90.00
#
_symmetry.space_group_name_H-M   'P 1'
#
loop_
_entity.id
_entity.type
_entity.pdbx_description
1 polymer ?
#
loop_
_entity_poly.entity_id
_entity_poly.type
_entity_poly.pdbx_seq_one_letter_code
_entity_poly.pdbx_strand_id
1 'polypeptide(L)'
;MGSRLSWCRRRHRLPRLYPPQYCTCLTWAVARLAAARCDAVVLPPLAYTWTGATRPFAGTVSIPADLVIQFVKAICTSLIEGGFRRIVLVSVHGPDSWTLSLAARQIFEEQGVPVAFFNPFPLDARTGQLLGELGAQFARREEEDPGFTEPSLLLAAGEVLRLGELVDLEAKPLAPVPQPPAQQKVKRRGTVGFYYTDPSQHVPKPANPSRELGRQGLEAAAALLAQLIEELAEYRHSLGQA
;
A
#
# COMPACT_ATOMS: atom_id res chain seq x y z
N MET A 1 30.60 -2.30 28.68
CA MET A 1 30.60 -2.46 27.20
C MET A 1 30.15 -3.88 26.87
N GLY A 2 28.84 -4.09 26.70
CA GLY A 2 28.23 -5.42 26.50
C GLY A 2 27.59 -5.53 25.13
N SER A 3 28.15 -6.41 24.31
CA SER A 3 27.67 -7.05 23.08
C SER A 3 26.40 -6.48 22.38
N ARG A 4 26.59 -5.62 21.36
CA ARG A 4 25.56 -5.21 20.38
C ARG A 4 25.43 -6.14 19.16
N LEU A 5 26.04 -7.33 19.18
CA LEU A 5 26.11 -8.22 18.00
C LEU A 5 25.39 -9.57 18.19
N SER A 6 24.33 -9.65 19.01
CA SER A 6 23.55 -10.88 19.16
C SER A 6 22.44 -11.08 18.10
N TRP A 7 22.19 -10.07 17.26
CA TRP A 7 20.99 -10.04 16.42
C TRP A 7 21.02 -11.05 15.25
N CYS A 8 22.21 -11.35 14.72
CA CYS A 8 22.38 -12.25 13.57
C CYS A 8 22.26 -13.76 13.95
N ARG A 9 22.28 -14.13 15.23
CA ARG A 9 22.37 -15.55 15.66
C ARG A 9 21.07 -16.18 16.14
N ARG A 10 19.99 -15.43 16.34
CA ARG A 10 18.70 -16.06 16.66
C ARG A 10 18.05 -16.54 15.38
N ARG A 11 18.21 -17.83 15.10
CA ARG A 11 17.36 -18.60 14.17
C ARG A 11 15.92 -18.66 14.68
N HIS A 12 15.27 -17.52 14.92
CA HIS A 12 13.82 -17.49 14.85
C HIS A 12 13.53 -17.46 13.35
N ARG A 13 13.20 -18.64 12.79
CA ARG A 13 12.43 -18.68 11.55
C ARG A 13 11.14 -17.95 11.88
N LEU A 14 11.11 -16.63 11.70
CA LEU A 14 9.84 -15.96 11.56
C LEU A 14 9.15 -16.69 10.41
N PRO A 15 7.93 -17.22 10.60
CA PRO A 15 7.21 -17.80 9.49
C PRO A 15 7.22 -16.76 8.37
N ARG A 16 7.75 -17.15 7.20
CA ARG A 16 7.81 -16.31 6.00
C ARG A 16 6.41 -16.19 5.43
N LEU A 17 5.48 -15.67 6.23
CA LEU A 17 4.08 -15.53 5.88
C LEU A 17 3.94 -14.66 4.63
N TYR A 18 4.70 -13.57 4.59
CA TYR A 18 4.75 -12.63 3.48
C TYR A 18 6.19 -12.19 3.21
N PRO A 19 6.57 -11.94 1.96
CA PRO A 19 7.83 -11.27 1.65
C PRO A 19 7.79 -9.85 2.25
N PRO A 20 8.93 -9.31 2.71
CA PRO A 20 9.02 -7.96 3.27
C PRO A 20 8.67 -6.83 2.27
N GLN A 21 8.34 -7.17 1.02
CA GLN A 21 8.04 -6.26 -0.09
C GLN A 21 6.58 -6.36 -0.58
N TYR A 22 5.69 -7.01 0.18
CA TYR A 22 4.36 -7.35 -0.34
C TYR A 22 3.53 -6.12 -0.77
N CYS A 23 3.52 -5.03 0.01
CA CYS A 23 2.86 -3.78 -0.37
C CYS A 23 3.38 -3.25 -1.72
N THR A 24 4.70 -3.33 -1.92
CA THR A 24 5.38 -2.93 -3.15
C THR A 24 4.97 -3.79 -4.34
N CYS A 25 4.89 -5.12 -4.17
CA CYS A 25 4.44 -6.02 -5.22
C CYS A 25 2.97 -5.74 -5.61
N LEU A 26 2.10 -5.51 -4.63
CA LEU A 26 0.70 -5.18 -4.85
C LEU A 26 0.54 -3.91 -5.70
N THR A 27 1.15 -2.82 -5.26
CA THR A 27 1.02 -1.52 -5.94
C THR A 27 1.68 -1.54 -7.31
N TRP A 28 2.81 -2.24 -7.46
CA TRP A 28 3.47 -2.41 -8.74
C TRP A 28 2.64 -3.22 -9.72
N ALA A 29 1.97 -4.29 -9.28
CA ALA A 29 1.05 -5.06 -10.11
C ALA A 29 -0.11 -4.19 -10.62
N VAL A 30 -0.75 -3.42 -9.74
CA VAL A 30 -1.83 -2.49 -10.12
C VAL A 30 -1.33 -1.44 -11.12
N ALA A 31 -0.18 -0.81 -10.84
CA ALA A 31 0.39 0.20 -11.74
C ALA A 31 0.69 -0.38 -13.14
N ARG A 32 1.22 -1.62 -13.22
CA ARG A 32 1.48 -2.29 -14.50
C ARG A 32 0.20 -2.62 -15.27
N LEU A 33 -0.85 -3.08 -14.58
CA LEU A 33 -2.15 -3.33 -15.18
C LEU A 33 -2.79 -2.02 -15.68
N ALA A 34 -2.66 -0.93 -14.93
CA ALA A 34 -3.18 0.38 -15.32
C ALA A 34 -2.44 0.95 -16.54
N ALA A 35 -1.11 0.83 -16.59
CA ALA A 35 -0.31 1.27 -17.73
C ALA A 35 -0.56 0.46 -19.01
N ALA A 36 -1.16 -0.74 -18.91
CA ALA A 36 -1.64 -1.46 -20.10
C ALA A 36 -2.98 -0.89 -20.64
N ARG A 37 -3.66 -0.02 -19.88
CA ARG A 37 -4.98 0.55 -20.18
C ARG A 37 -4.91 2.01 -20.60
N CYS A 38 -3.82 2.72 -20.30
CA CYS A 38 -3.64 4.14 -20.59
C CYS A 38 -2.18 4.43 -20.99
N ASP A 39 -1.94 5.58 -21.61
CA ASP A 39 -0.58 6.02 -21.98
C ASP A 39 0.20 6.52 -20.75
N ALA A 40 0.73 5.57 -19.97
CA ALA A 40 1.43 5.83 -18.72
C ALA A 40 2.73 5.04 -18.61
N VAL A 41 3.71 5.66 -17.95
CA VAL A 41 4.99 5.03 -17.59
C VAL A 41 4.98 4.69 -16.11
N VAL A 42 5.32 3.45 -15.78
CA VAL A 42 5.49 3.00 -14.38
C VAL A 42 6.95 3.12 -13.99
N LEU A 43 7.23 3.99 -13.02
CA LEU A 43 8.56 4.14 -12.43
C LEU A 43 8.92 2.92 -11.56
N PRO A 44 10.23 2.66 -11.34
CA PRO A 44 10.65 1.67 -10.35
C PRO A 44 10.02 1.94 -8.98
N PRO A 45 9.50 0.92 -8.29
CA PRO A 45 8.79 1.15 -7.05
C PRO A 45 9.75 1.49 -5.90
N LEU A 46 9.28 2.31 -4.96
CA LEU A 46 10.03 2.63 -3.74
C LEU A 46 9.86 1.48 -2.73
N ALA A 47 10.97 0.80 -2.43
CA ALA A 47 10.97 -0.37 -1.54
C ALA A 47 10.97 -0.01 -0.05
N TYR A 48 11.27 1.24 0.31
CA TYR A 48 11.35 1.69 1.70
C TYR A 48 10.51 2.95 1.92
N THR A 49 9.76 2.95 3.02
CA THR A 49 8.93 4.07 3.44
C THR A 49 8.86 4.13 4.98
N TRP A 50 8.00 4.99 5.51
CA TRP A 50 7.68 5.06 6.92
C TRP A 50 6.76 3.90 7.32
N THR A 51 7.24 3.00 8.18
CA THR A 51 6.54 1.72 8.42
C THR A 51 5.45 1.82 9.49
N GLY A 52 5.35 2.95 10.19
CA GLY A 52 4.37 3.16 11.25
C GLY A 52 4.44 2.08 12.33
N ALA A 53 3.30 1.42 12.58
CA ALA A 53 3.13 0.48 13.69
C ALA A 53 3.92 -0.84 13.56
N THR A 54 4.42 -1.19 12.38
CA THR A 54 5.22 -2.41 12.15
C THR A 54 6.72 -2.23 12.42
N ARG A 55 7.16 -1.02 12.80
CA ARG A 55 8.57 -0.67 13.06
C ARG A 55 9.31 -1.64 14.00
N PRO A 56 8.70 -2.21 15.07
CA PRO A 56 9.43 -3.12 15.96
C PRO A 56 9.69 -4.52 15.39
N PHE A 57 9.05 -4.89 14.28
CA PHE A 57 9.21 -6.23 13.71
C PHE A 57 10.58 -6.43 13.07
N ALA A 58 11.16 -7.60 13.27
CA ALA A 58 12.46 -7.92 12.73
C ALA A 58 12.40 -8.01 11.19
N GLY A 59 13.35 -7.34 10.53
CA GLY A 59 13.37 -7.21 9.07
C GLY A 59 12.69 -5.94 8.54
N THR A 60 11.92 -5.24 9.38
CA THR A 60 11.33 -3.94 9.02
C THR A 60 12.40 -2.85 9.00
N VAL A 61 12.53 -2.17 7.86
CA VAL A 61 13.39 -0.99 7.69
C VAL A 61 12.50 0.22 7.50
N SER A 62 12.53 1.14 8.47
CA SER A 62 11.69 2.34 8.45
C SER A 62 12.50 3.59 8.14
N ILE A 63 12.02 4.34 7.15
CA ILE A 63 12.50 5.68 6.85
C ILE A 63 11.69 6.69 7.69
N PRO A 64 12.31 7.78 8.20
CA PRO A 64 11.59 8.91 8.77
C PRO A 64 10.56 9.48 7.80
N ALA A 65 9.37 9.84 8.30
CA ALA A 65 8.25 10.30 7.48
C ALA A 65 8.58 11.57 6.66
N ASP A 66 9.33 12.50 7.26
CA ASP A 66 9.80 13.73 6.63
C ASP A 66 10.78 13.45 5.48
N LEU A 67 11.65 12.44 5.61
CA LEU A 67 12.54 12.02 4.54
C LEU A 67 11.79 11.35 3.39
N VAL A 68 10.74 10.57 3.67
CA VAL A 68 9.87 10.01 2.63
C VAL A 68 9.20 11.15 1.85
N ILE A 69 8.66 12.15 2.53
CA ILE A 69 8.04 13.33 1.89
C ILE A 69 9.06 14.06 1.01
N GLN A 70 10.24 14.39 1.55
CA GLN A 70 11.29 15.07 0.80
C GLN A 70 11.73 14.28 -0.43
N PHE A 71 11.89 12.96 -0.30
CA PHE A 71 12.34 12.11 -1.40
C PHE A 71 11.28 12.02 -2.51
N VAL A 72 10.01 11.82 -2.16
CA VAL A 72 8.90 11.79 -3.13
C VAL A 72 8.76 13.13 -3.83
N LYS A 73 8.88 14.24 -3.11
CA LYS A 73 8.88 15.59 -3.70
C LYS A 73 10.02 15.75 -4.70
N ALA A 74 11.24 15.38 -4.33
CA ALA A 74 12.40 15.46 -5.23
C ALA A 74 12.19 14.67 -6.53
N ILE A 75 11.62 13.46 -6.43
CA ILE A 75 11.26 12.66 -7.62
C ILE A 75 10.22 13.39 -8.47
N CYS A 76 9.10 13.81 -7.88
CA CYS A 76 8.03 14.49 -8.61
C CYS A 76 8.48 15.80 -9.24
N THR A 77 9.28 16.61 -8.54
CA THR A 77 9.85 17.86 -9.07
C THR A 77 10.72 17.56 -10.29
N SER A 78 11.60 16.55 -10.23
CA SER A 78 12.41 16.15 -11.38
C SER A 78 11.56 15.67 -12.57
N LEU A 79 10.47 14.94 -12.31
CA LEU A 79 9.51 14.54 -13.36
C LEU A 79 8.81 15.77 -13.97
N ILE A 80 8.42 16.73 -13.14
CA ILE A 80 7.80 17.99 -13.59
C ILE A 80 8.79 18.80 -14.44
N GLU A 81 10.05 18.93 -14.03
CA GLU A 81 11.10 19.56 -14.84
C GLU A 81 11.30 18.83 -16.17
N GLY A 82 11.19 17.50 -16.18
CA GLY A 82 11.22 16.65 -17.37
C GLY A 82 9.97 16.69 -18.25
N GLY A 83 8.96 17.50 -17.91
CA GLY A 83 7.75 17.69 -18.71
C GLY A 83 6.55 16.81 -18.34
N PHE A 84 6.67 15.91 -17.35
CA PHE A 84 5.52 15.17 -16.85
C PHE A 84 4.55 16.11 -16.12
N ARG A 85 3.26 15.93 -16.34
CA ARG A 85 2.23 16.78 -15.72
C ARG A 85 1.10 16.00 -15.07
N ARG A 86 0.96 14.70 -15.37
CA ARG A 86 -0.02 13.79 -14.77
C ARG A 86 0.76 12.77 -13.96
N ILE A 87 0.84 12.96 -12.64
CA ILE A 87 1.63 12.12 -11.75
C ILE A 87 0.71 11.56 -10.66
N VAL A 88 0.74 10.24 -10.49
CA VAL A 88 -0.01 9.53 -9.44
C VAL A 88 0.97 8.73 -8.59
N LEU A 89 0.93 8.97 -7.28
CA LEU A 89 1.64 8.21 -6.25
C LEU A 89 0.74 7.05 -5.82
N VAL A 90 1.20 5.81 -5.94
CA VAL A 90 0.38 4.61 -5.66
C VAL A 90 0.92 3.86 -4.45
N SER A 91 0.14 3.72 -3.38
CA SER A 91 0.51 2.90 -2.22
C SER A 91 -0.68 2.28 -1.50
N VAL A 92 -0.55 1.02 -1.08
CA VAL A 92 -1.49 0.32 -0.17
C VAL A 92 -1.06 0.39 1.29
N HIS A 93 0.17 0.82 1.56
CA HIS A 93 0.71 0.83 2.92
C HIS A 93 0.08 1.97 3.71
N GLY A 94 -0.67 1.64 4.77
CA GLY A 94 -1.49 2.61 5.51
C GLY A 94 -0.79 3.93 5.87
N PRO A 95 0.44 3.89 6.44
CA PRO A 95 1.25 5.07 6.73
C PRO A 95 1.50 6.03 5.56
N ASP A 96 1.52 5.52 4.34
CA ASP A 96 1.76 6.34 3.15
C ASP A 96 0.61 7.29 2.84
N SER A 97 -0.61 7.01 3.34
CA SER A 97 -1.74 7.93 3.20
C SER A 97 -1.53 9.27 3.91
N TRP A 98 -0.57 9.37 4.84
CA TRP A 98 -0.19 10.65 5.46
C TRP A 98 0.96 11.31 4.70
N THR A 99 2.03 10.56 4.44
CA THR A 99 3.24 11.10 3.82
C THR A 99 3.02 11.47 2.35
N LEU A 100 2.37 10.60 1.57
CA LEU A 100 2.15 10.84 0.14
C LEU A 100 1.07 11.88 -0.11
N SER A 101 0.01 11.93 0.70
CA SER A 101 -0.99 12.99 0.61
C SER A 101 -0.42 14.36 0.94
N LEU A 102 0.44 14.47 1.95
CA LEU A 102 1.12 15.73 2.27
C LEU A 102 2.12 16.12 1.17
N ALA A 103 2.91 15.18 0.66
CA ALA A 103 3.83 15.43 -0.46
C ALA A 103 3.08 15.95 -1.69
N ALA A 104 1.99 15.29 -2.09
CA ALA A 104 1.15 15.69 -3.22
C ALA A 104 0.63 17.12 -3.09
N ARG A 105 0.17 17.52 -1.89
CA ARG A 105 -0.31 18.89 -1.64
C ARG A 105 0.80 19.93 -1.70
N GLN A 106 1.96 19.65 -1.08
CA GLN A 106 3.10 20.56 -1.12
C GLN A 106 3.65 20.75 -2.53
N ILE A 107 3.70 19.68 -3.35
CA ILE A 107 4.12 19.80 -4.75
C ILE A 107 3.21 20.76 -5.51
N PHE A 108 1.88 20.66 -5.31
CA PHE A 108 0.95 21.57 -5.97
C PHE A 108 1.14 23.02 -5.50
N GLU A 109 1.32 23.26 -4.20
CA GLU A 109 1.59 24.60 -3.66
C GLU A 109 2.89 25.21 -4.20
N GLU A 110 3.92 24.39 -4.40
CA GLU A 110 5.24 24.83 -4.84
C GLU A 110 5.36 24.98 -6.36
N GLN A 111 4.71 24.10 -7.13
CA GLN A 111 4.93 23.94 -8.57
C GLN A 111 3.69 24.22 -9.42
N GLY A 112 2.51 24.32 -8.80
CA GLY A 112 1.23 24.46 -9.49
C GLY A 112 0.78 23.22 -10.27
N VAL A 113 1.55 22.13 -10.27
CA VAL A 113 1.21 20.88 -11.00
C VAL A 113 0.50 19.91 -10.06
N PRO A 114 -0.71 19.43 -10.40
CA PRO A 114 -1.43 18.50 -9.54
C PRO A 114 -0.77 17.12 -9.56
N VAL A 115 -0.54 16.60 -8.36
CA VAL A 115 -0.12 15.21 -8.11
C VAL A 115 -1.21 14.54 -7.29
N ALA A 116 -1.60 13.32 -7.66
CA ALA A 116 -2.57 12.54 -6.89
C ALA A 116 -1.87 11.48 -6.04
N PHE A 117 -2.47 11.14 -4.90
CA PHE A 117 -2.20 9.89 -4.18
C PHE A 117 -3.38 8.95 -4.38
N PHE A 118 -3.08 7.70 -4.77
CA PHE A 118 -4.07 6.65 -4.98
C PHE A 118 -3.74 5.44 -4.12
N ASN A 119 -4.71 5.00 -3.31
CA ASN A 119 -4.63 3.74 -2.60
C ASN A 119 -5.48 2.69 -3.35
N PRO A 120 -4.86 1.66 -3.96
CA PRO A 120 -5.59 0.67 -4.73
C PRO A 120 -6.26 -0.42 -3.87
N PHE A 121 -6.23 -0.29 -2.54
CA PHE A 121 -6.90 -1.24 -1.67
C PHE A 121 -8.42 -1.19 -1.89
N PRO A 122 -9.11 -2.32 -2.04
CA PRO A 122 -10.55 -2.37 -2.35
C PRO A 122 -11.47 -1.91 -1.20
N LEU A 123 -10.92 -1.28 -0.16
CA LEU A 123 -11.59 -0.90 1.08
C LEU A 123 -11.12 0.51 1.53
N ASP A 124 -11.34 1.55 0.72
CA ASP A 124 -11.13 2.92 1.19
C ASP A 124 -12.45 3.57 1.62
N ALA A 125 -12.57 3.85 2.92
CA ALA A 125 -13.68 4.60 3.50
C ALA A 125 -13.67 6.09 3.11
N ARG A 126 -12.56 6.64 2.56
CA ARG A 126 -12.43 8.04 2.15
C ARG A 126 -12.96 8.32 0.75
N THR A 127 -12.82 7.39 -0.19
CA THR A 127 -13.31 7.56 -1.57
C THR A 127 -14.78 7.15 -1.73
N GLY A 128 -15.34 6.40 -0.77
CA GLY A 128 -16.69 5.84 -0.90
C GLY A 128 -16.80 4.78 -2.01
N GLN A 129 -15.70 4.43 -2.68
CA GLN A 129 -15.66 3.32 -3.60
C GLN A 129 -15.52 2.02 -2.81
N LEU A 130 -16.64 1.52 -2.30
CA LEU A 130 -16.84 0.09 -2.50
C LEU A 130 -16.74 -0.11 -4.01
N LEU A 131 -15.95 -1.07 -4.47
CA LEU A 131 -16.00 -1.57 -5.86
C LEU A 131 -17.36 -2.24 -6.13
N GLY A 132 -18.47 -1.55 -5.84
CA GLY A 132 -19.82 -2.09 -5.70
C GLY A 132 -19.83 -3.43 -4.99
N GLU A 133 -20.35 -4.42 -5.71
CA GLU A 133 -20.47 -5.81 -5.25
C GLU A 133 -19.12 -6.46 -4.94
N LEU A 134 -18.05 -6.12 -5.67
CA LEU A 134 -16.71 -6.69 -5.44
C LEU A 134 -16.14 -6.23 -4.10
N GLY A 135 -16.30 -4.96 -3.75
CA GLY A 135 -15.92 -4.44 -2.43
C GLY A 135 -16.70 -5.14 -1.31
N ALA A 136 -18.01 -5.35 -1.51
CA ALA A 136 -18.84 -6.08 -0.56
C ALA A 136 -18.45 -7.57 -0.44
N GLN A 137 -17.98 -8.19 -1.53
CA GLN A 137 -17.43 -9.54 -1.50
C GLN A 137 -16.14 -9.60 -0.66
N PHE A 138 -15.20 -8.69 -0.88
CA PHE A 138 -13.98 -8.61 -0.06
C PHE A 138 -14.32 -8.40 1.43
N ALA A 139 -15.24 -7.50 1.75
CA ALA A 139 -15.67 -7.26 3.14
C ALA A 139 -16.24 -8.53 3.80
N ARG A 140 -17.15 -9.25 3.12
CA ARG A 140 -17.67 -10.54 3.63
C ARG A 140 -16.56 -11.56 3.84
N ARG A 141 -15.64 -11.67 2.89
CA ARG A 141 -14.50 -12.62 3.00
C ARG A 141 -13.55 -12.26 4.13
N GLU A 142 -13.34 -10.96 4.39
CA GLU A 142 -12.53 -10.49 5.51
C GLU A 142 -13.19 -10.78 6.87
N GLU A 143 -14.53 -10.76 6.93
CA GLU A 143 -15.30 -11.17 8.12
C GLU A 143 -15.25 -12.69 8.35
N GLU A 144 -15.36 -13.48 7.28
CA GLU A 144 -15.33 -14.96 7.32
C GLU A 144 -13.94 -15.52 7.59
N ASP A 145 -12.89 -14.89 7.04
CA ASP A 145 -11.51 -15.36 7.08
C ASP A 145 -10.55 -14.17 7.28
N PRO A 146 -10.34 -13.71 8.53
CA PRO A 146 -9.56 -12.51 8.81
C PRO A 146 -8.18 -12.52 8.16
N GLY A 147 -7.82 -11.40 7.52
CA GLY A 147 -6.59 -11.26 6.76
C GLY A 147 -6.71 -11.77 5.33
N PHE A 148 -7.92 -12.04 4.83
CA PHE A 148 -8.16 -12.59 3.49
C PHE A 148 -7.69 -11.65 2.37
N THR A 149 -7.90 -10.35 2.49
CA THR A 149 -7.78 -9.41 1.37
C THR A 149 -6.33 -9.26 0.89
N GLU A 150 -5.39 -8.93 1.77
CA GLU A 150 -3.99 -8.69 1.37
C GLU A 150 -3.33 -9.90 0.70
N PRO A 151 -3.42 -11.12 1.26
CA PRO A 151 -2.81 -12.31 0.68
C PRO A 151 -3.48 -12.70 -0.63
N SER A 152 -4.80 -12.54 -0.75
CA SER A 152 -5.52 -12.78 -2.01
C SER A 152 -5.00 -11.88 -3.14
N LEU A 153 -4.89 -10.58 -2.86
CA LEU A 153 -4.30 -9.63 -3.81
C LEU A 153 -2.82 -9.96 -4.09
N LEU A 154 -2.06 -10.40 -3.08
CA LEU A 154 -0.62 -10.68 -3.22
C LEU A 154 -0.36 -11.94 -4.06
N LEU A 155 -1.19 -12.97 -3.92
CA LEU A 155 -1.17 -14.14 -4.81
C LEU A 155 -1.29 -13.69 -6.26
N ALA A 156 -2.32 -12.90 -6.57
CA ALA A 156 -2.54 -12.38 -7.92
C ALA A 156 -1.40 -11.46 -8.40
N ALA A 157 -0.84 -10.63 -7.52
CA ALA A 157 0.29 -9.77 -7.86
C ALA A 157 1.54 -10.57 -8.26
N GLY A 158 1.80 -11.70 -7.59
CA GLY A 158 2.89 -12.61 -7.93
C GLY A 158 2.79 -13.16 -9.36
N GLU A 159 1.57 -13.42 -9.83
CA GLU A 159 1.29 -13.85 -11.20
C GLU A 159 1.50 -12.70 -12.20
N VAL A 160 0.89 -11.54 -11.96
CA VAL A 160 1.01 -10.34 -12.80
C VAL A 160 2.47 -9.93 -13.00
N LEU A 161 3.26 -9.97 -11.92
CA LEU A 161 4.67 -9.61 -11.92
C LEU A 161 5.61 -10.75 -12.31
N ARG A 162 5.11 -11.96 -12.51
CA ARG A 162 5.91 -13.18 -12.79
C ARG A 162 6.96 -13.46 -11.71
N LEU A 163 6.60 -13.24 -10.45
CA LEU A 163 7.46 -13.46 -9.27
C LEU A 163 7.23 -14.83 -8.60
N GLY A 164 6.28 -15.62 -9.10
CA GLY A 164 5.91 -16.91 -8.50
C GLY A 164 5.00 -16.75 -7.28
N GLU A 165 4.96 -17.77 -6.42
CA GLU A 165 4.13 -17.76 -5.22
C GLU A 165 4.72 -16.85 -4.14
N LEU A 166 4.03 -15.73 -3.88
CA LEU A 166 4.43 -14.73 -2.88
C LEU A 166 3.79 -14.96 -1.51
N VAL A 167 2.84 -15.88 -1.39
CA VAL A 167 2.19 -16.24 -0.12
C VAL A 167 2.54 -17.68 0.20
N ASP A 168 2.99 -17.96 1.42
CA ASP A 168 3.16 -19.32 1.91
C ASP A 168 1.78 -19.91 2.21
N LEU A 169 1.19 -20.61 1.24
CA LEU A 169 -0.13 -21.24 1.37
C LEU A 169 -0.14 -22.35 2.43
N GLU A 170 0.98 -23.06 2.61
CA GLU A 170 1.11 -24.21 3.52
C GLU A 170 1.25 -23.82 5.01
N ALA A 171 1.61 -22.57 5.30
CA ALA A 171 1.70 -22.12 6.69
C ALA A 171 0.36 -22.30 7.45
N LYS A 172 0.40 -22.49 8.78
CA LYS A 172 -0.84 -22.59 9.55
C LYS A 172 -1.54 -21.23 9.62
N PRO A 173 -2.89 -21.17 9.50
CA PRO A 173 -3.64 -19.96 9.73
C PRO A 173 -3.32 -19.34 11.09
N LEU A 174 -3.33 -18.02 11.16
CA LEU A 174 -2.99 -17.25 12.36
C LEU A 174 -4.16 -16.35 12.69
N ALA A 175 -4.81 -16.65 13.81
CA ALA A 175 -5.93 -15.87 14.31
C ALA A 175 -5.51 -14.42 14.64
N PRO A 176 -6.42 -13.44 14.44
CA PRO A 176 -6.14 -12.06 14.80
C PRO A 176 -5.96 -11.91 16.32
N VAL A 177 -4.85 -11.32 16.73
CA VAL A 177 -4.67 -10.86 18.10
C VAL A 177 -5.28 -9.45 18.21
N PRO A 178 -6.13 -9.17 19.20
CA PRO A 178 -6.71 -7.84 19.36
C PRO A 178 -5.65 -6.81 19.77
N GLN A 179 -5.80 -5.58 19.28
CA GLN A 179 -5.07 -4.42 19.79
C GLN A 179 -5.63 -3.97 21.15
N PRO A 180 -4.84 -3.33 22.03
CA PRO A 180 -5.30 -2.83 23.33
C PRO A 180 -6.60 -2.00 23.26
N PRO A 181 -7.64 -2.31 24.06
CA PRO A 181 -8.91 -1.59 24.01
C PRO A 181 -8.78 -0.08 24.28
N ALA A 182 -7.86 0.33 25.16
CA ALA A 182 -7.60 1.74 25.44
C ALA A 182 -7.10 2.49 24.20
N GLN A 183 -6.20 1.87 23.43
CA GLN A 183 -5.71 2.42 22.16
C GLN A 183 -6.86 2.60 21.17
N GLN A 184 -7.75 1.61 21.05
CA GLN A 184 -8.91 1.70 20.15
C GLN A 184 -9.88 2.82 20.54
N LYS A 185 -10.08 3.07 21.85
CA LYS A 185 -10.89 4.20 22.32
C LYS A 185 -10.30 5.55 21.91
N VAL A 186 -8.98 5.70 21.97
CA VAL A 186 -8.29 6.93 21.52
C VAL A 186 -8.39 7.08 20.00
N LYS A 187 -8.14 6.01 19.23
CA LYS A 187 -8.24 6.01 17.75
C LYS A 187 -9.63 6.39 17.22
N ARG A 188 -10.69 6.16 18.00
CA ARG A 188 -12.06 6.57 17.65
C ARG A 188 -12.30 8.08 17.75
N ARG A 189 -11.43 8.82 18.47
CA ARG A 189 -11.60 10.25 18.75
C ARG A 189 -10.43 11.10 18.26
N GLY A 190 -9.36 10.47 17.76
CA GLY A 190 -8.18 11.19 17.31
C GLY A 190 -7.08 10.25 16.82
N THR A 191 -5.91 10.82 16.59
CA THR A 191 -4.71 10.08 16.14
C THR A 191 -3.78 9.83 17.31
N VAL A 192 -3.24 8.62 17.42
CA VAL A 192 -2.26 8.23 18.44
C VAL A 192 -1.22 7.29 17.85
N GLY A 193 0.03 7.45 18.27
CA GLY A 193 1.10 6.51 17.92
C GLY A 193 0.92 5.18 18.64
N PHE A 194 1.23 4.09 17.94
CA PHE A 194 1.22 2.75 18.51
C PHE A 194 2.16 1.84 17.74
N TYR A 195 2.49 0.71 18.36
CA TYR A 195 3.17 -0.38 17.69
C TYR A 195 2.39 -1.67 17.84
N TYR A 196 2.50 -2.52 16.84
CA TYR A 196 2.04 -3.89 16.96
C TYR A 196 3.02 -4.68 17.83
N THR A 197 2.47 -5.54 18.68
CA THR A 197 3.20 -6.49 19.51
C THR A 197 3.17 -7.90 18.92
N ASP A 198 2.22 -8.17 18.01
CA ASP A 198 2.08 -9.45 17.30
C ASP A 198 1.79 -9.18 15.81
N PRO A 199 2.43 -9.88 14.86
CA PRO A 199 2.15 -9.72 13.43
C PRO A 199 0.68 -9.88 13.04
N SER A 200 -0.10 -10.72 13.73
CA SER A 200 -1.53 -10.92 13.43
C SER A 200 -2.42 -9.76 13.91
N GLN A 201 -1.89 -8.79 14.67
CA GLN A 201 -2.57 -7.51 14.92
C GLN A 201 -2.56 -6.59 13.69
N HIS A 202 -1.65 -6.85 12.75
CA HIS A 202 -1.55 -6.17 11.47
C HIS A 202 -2.34 -6.94 10.42
N VAL A 203 -1.84 -8.11 10.04
CA VAL A 203 -2.41 -8.96 8.99
C VAL A 203 -2.39 -10.39 9.51
N PRO A 204 -3.52 -10.91 10.03
CA PRO A 204 -3.63 -12.33 10.35
C PRO A 204 -3.41 -13.20 9.10
N LYS A 205 -3.16 -14.50 9.31
CA LYS A 205 -3.04 -15.42 8.17
C LYS A 205 -4.40 -16.05 7.90
N PRO A 206 -5.02 -15.79 6.73
CA PRO A 206 -6.26 -16.44 6.35
C PRO A 206 -6.03 -17.93 6.09
N ALA A 207 -7.09 -18.71 6.23
CA ALA A 207 -7.10 -20.12 5.86
C ALA A 207 -7.19 -20.31 4.34
N ASN A 208 -7.99 -19.50 3.66
CA ASN A 208 -8.38 -19.71 2.26
C ASN A 208 -8.31 -18.41 1.44
N PRO A 209 -7.09 -17.85 1.22
CA PRO A 209 -6.93 -16.72 0.31
C PRO A 209 -7.33 -17.13 -1.12
N SER A 210 -7.84 -16.18 -1.90
CA SER A 210 -8.34 -16.42 -3.26
C SER A 210 -7.54 -15.63 -4.29
N ARG A 211 -6.76 -16.34 -5.11
CA ARG A 211 -6.08 -15.76 -6.27
C ARG A 211 -7.05 -15.10 -7.25
N GLU A 212 -8.19 -15.75 -7.50
CA GLU A 212 -9.18 -15.25 -8.45
C GLU A 212 -9.80 -13.93 -8.00
N LEU A 213 -10.25 -13.87 -6.74
CA LEU A 213 -10.82 -12.62 -6.21
C LEU A 213 -9.75 -11.55 -6.10
N GLY A 214 -8.52 -11.93 -5.73
CA GLY A 214 -7.35 -11.05 -5.78
C GLY A 214 -7.13 -10.42 -7.15
N ARG A 215 -7.19 -11.22 -8.22
CA ARG A 215 -7.01 -10.74 -9.60
C ARG A 215 -8.12 -9.76 -10.00
N GLN A 216 -9.37 -10.06 -9.64
CA GLN A 216 -10.49 -9.14 -9.85
C GLN A 216 -10.27 -7.80 -9.12
N GLY A 217 -9.77 -7.85 -7.88
CA GLY A 217 -9.42 -6.66 -7.10
C GLY A 217 -8.31 -5.82 -7.75
N LEU A 218 -7.22 -6.44 -8.20
CA LEU A 218 -6.12 -5.73 -8.88
C LEU A 218 -6.57 -5.10 -10.19
N GLU A 219 -7.37 -5.80 -10.99
CA GLU A 219 -7.88 -5.29 -12.28
C GLU A 219 -8.84 -4.12 -12.09
N ALA A 220 -9.72 -4.21 -11.09
CA ALA A 220 -10.64 -3.12 -10.75
C ALA A 220 -9.89 -1.89 -10.25
N ALA A 221 -8.90 -2.07 -9.37
CA ALA A 221 -8.04 -0.98 -8.91
C ALA A 221 -7.23 -0.35 -10.07
N ALA A 222 -6.77 -1.16 -11.02
CA ALA A 222 -6.05 -0.69 -12.20
C ALA A 222 -6.94 0.14 -13.14
N ALA A 223 -8.21 -0.25 -13.29
CA ALA A 223 -9.19 0.53 -14.07
C ALA A 223 -9.45 1.89 -13.43
N LEU A 224 -9.61 1.94 -12.10
CA LEU A 224 -9.76 3.21 -11.36
C LEU A 224 -8.51 4.08 -11.44
N LEU A 225 -7.32 3.50 -11.35
CA LEU A 225 -6.07 4.23 -11.50
C LEU A 225 -5.94 4.84 -12.90
N ALA A 226 -6.30 4.10 -13.95
CA ALA A 226 -6.32 4.60 -15.32
C ALA A 226 -7.33 5.76 -15.47
N GLN A 227 -8.52 5.63 -14.89
CA GLN A 227 -9.52 6.70 -14.87
C GLN A 227 -9.00 7.97 -14.17
N LEU A 228 -8.37 7.82 -13.00
CA LEU A 228 -7.78 8.94 -12.26
C LEU A 228 -6.71 9.70 -13.07
N ILE A 229 -5.95 9.01 -13.91
CA ILE A 229 -4.95 9.65 -14.79
C ILE A 229 -5.62 10.56 -15.83
N GLU A 230 -6.76 10.16 -16.37
CA GLU A 230 -7.55 10.98 -17.29
C GLU A 230 -8.24 12.15 -16.56
N GLU A 231 -8.81 11.91 -15.37
CA GLU A 231 -9.41 12.96 -14.53
C GLU A 231 -8.38 14.02 -14.11
N LEU A 232 -7.11 13.63 -13.90
CA LEU A 232 -6.02 14.58 -13.69
C LEU A 232 -5.74 15.43 -14.94
N ALA A 233 -5.92 14.89 -16.14
CA ALA A 233 -5.79 15.66 -17.38
C ALA A 233 -6.88 16.74 -17.47
N GLU A 234 -8.12 16.37 -17.15
CA GLU A 234 -9.26 17.29 -17.10
C GLU A 234 -9.06 18.37 -16.03
N TYR A 235 -8.64 17.98 -14.82
CA TYR A 235 -8.39 18.92 -13.74
C TYR A 235 -7.31 19.94 -14.13
N ARG A 236 -6.22 19.49 -14.77
CA ARG A 236 -5.20 20.40 -15.30
C ARG A 236 -5.72 21.40 -16.31
N HIS A 237 -6.60 20.94 -17.21
CA HIS A 237 -7.24 21.84 -18.16
C HIS A 237 -8.03 22.93 -17.45
N SER A 238 -8.75 22.59 -16.37
CA SER A 238 -9.48 23.57 -15.54
C SER A 238 -8.58 24.57 -14.82
N LEU A 239 -7.29 24.25 -14.61
CA LEU A 239 -6.27 25.14 -14.07
C LEU A 239 -5.61 26.03 -15.13
N GLY A 240 -6.03 25.95 -16.41
CA GLY A 240 -5.39 26.65 -17.52
C GLY A 240 -4.03 26.08 -17.93
N GLN A 241 -3.75 24.83 -17.55
CA GLN A 241 -2.49 24.14 -17.82
C GLN A 241 -2.74 23.01 -18.83
N ALA A 242 -2.66 23.32 -20.13
CA ALA A 242 -2.70 22.30 -21.18
C ALA A 242 -1.34 21.58 -21.27
#